data_AF-A0A150FYJ1-F1
#
_entry.id   AF-A0A150FYJ1-F1
#
_cell.length_a   1.000
_cell.length_b   1.000
_cell.length_c   1.000
_cell.angle_alpha   90.00
_cell.angle_beta   90.00
_cell.angle_gamma   90.00
#
_symmetry.space_group_name_H-M   'P 1'
#
loop_
_entity.id
_entity.type
_entity.pdbx_description
1 polymer ?
#
loop_
_entity_poly.entity_id
_entity_poly.type
_entity_poly.pdbx_seq_one_letter_code
_entity_poly.pdbx_strand_id
1 'polypeptide(L)'
;MTAAQLKYKRDEFWDTQPHYGGDRNIWDALKAACEADPDTCKLLIESAGIIVAAPDMTVCYDERGFKYELPKFVLSDPVNLVKDE
;
A
#
# COMPACT_ATOMS: atom_id res chain seq x y z
N MET A 1 -3.48 3.88 20.11
CA MET A 1 -2.40 3.20 19.35
C MET A 1 -1.45 4.28 18.86
N THR A 2 -0.19 4.29 19.27
CA THR A 2 0.76 5.36 18.90
C THR A 2 1.24 5.19 17.45
N ALA A 3 1.53 6.28 16.73
CA ALA A 3 2.03 6.24 15.34
C ALA A 3 3.23 5.28 15.14
N ALA A 4 4.06 5.11 16.17
CA ALA A 4 5.18 4.15 16.17
C ALA A 4 4.74 2.67 16.05
N GLN A 5 3.64 2.29 16.70
CA GLN A 5 3.08 0.93 16.61
C GLN A 5 2.50 0.64 15.21
N LEU A 6 1.94 1.67 14.57
CA LEU A 6 1.44 1.55 13.19
C LEU A 6 2.60 1.34 12.20
N LYS A 7 3.66 2.12 12.36
CA LYS A 7 4.87 2.00 11.55
C LYS A 7 5.52 0.62 11.70
N TYR A 8 5.57 0.09 12.92
CA TYR A 8 6.09 -1.27 13.18
C TYR A 8 5.27 -2.36 12.47
N LYS A 9 3.93 -2.32 12.60
CA LYS A 9 3.04 -3.28 11.90
C LYS A 9 3.14 -3.17 10.39
N ARG A 10 3.32 -1.95 9.88
CA ARG A 10 3.53 -1.72 8.46
C ARG A 10 4.88 -2.31 8.01
N ASP A 11 5.94 -2.15 8.79
CA ASP A 11 7.25 -2.74 8.51
C ASP A 11 7.19 -4.27 8.49
N GLU A 12 6.50 -4.91 9.45
CA GLU A 12 6.24 -6.36 9.44
C GLU A 12 5.48 -6.82 8.18
N PHE A 13 4.51 -6.02 7.72
CA PHE A 13 3.79 -6.32 6.47
C PHE A 13 4.73 -6.26 5.26
N TRP A 14 5.58 -5.23 5.17
CA TRP A 14 6.55 -5.11 4.09
C TRP A 14 7.69 -6.15 4.19
N ASP A 15 8.03 -6.64 5.37
CA ASP A 15 8.99 -7.74 5.57
C ASP A 15 8.42 -9.09 5.11
N THR A 16 7.10 -9.27 5.26
CA THR A 16 6.38 -10.46 4.79
C THR A 16 5.99 -10.39 3.30
N GLN A 17 6.15 -9.24 2.64
CA GLN A 17 5.97 -9.04 1.19
C GLN A 17 6.51 -10.18 0.30
N PRO A 18 7.77 -10.66 0.44
CA PRO A 18 8.29 -11.75 -0.38
C PRO A 18 7.50 -13.06 -0.29
N HIS A 19 6.67 -13.25 0.75
CA HIS A 19 5.81 -14.42 0.89
C HIS A 19 4.50 -14.33 0.12
N TYR A 20 4.01 -13.12 -0.24
CA TYR A 20 2.74 -12.94 -0.96
C TYR A 20 2.85 -13.24 -2.46
N GLY A 21 4.07 -13.36 -2.99
CA GLY A 21 4.32 -13.54 -4.42
C GLY A 21 4.10 -12.27 -5.24
N GLY A 22 4.21 -12.41 -6.57
CA GLY A 22 4.15 -11.30 -7.51
C GLY A 22 5.50 -10.64 -7.76
N ASP A 23 5.50 -9.59 -8.57
CA ASP A 23 6.71 -8.86 -8.94
C ASP A 23 7.15 -7.89 -7.84
N ARG A 24 8.43 -7.94 -7.46
CA ARG A 24 8.97 -7.04 -6.43
C ARG A 24 8.97 -5.59 -6.87
N ASN A 25 9.05 -5.32 -8.18
CA ASN A 25 8.98 -3.96 -8.69
C ASN A 25 7.61 -3.33 -8.44
N ILE A 26 6.54 -4.11 -8.59
CA ILE A 26 5.17 -3.64 -8.33
C ILE A 26 4.95 -3.36 -6.86
N TRP A 27 5.44 -4.24 -5.99
CA TRP A 27 5.39 -4.01 -4.55
C TRP A 27 6.18 -2.76 -4.12
N ASP A 28 7.36 -2.54 -4.70
CA ASP A 28 8.18 -1.35 -4.43
C ASP A 28 7.45 -0.08 -4.88
N ALA A 29 6.86 -0.09 -6.09
CA ALA A 29 6.06 1.02 -6.60
C ALA A 29 4.82 1.29 -5.73
N LEU A 30 4.12 0.26 -5.26
CA LEU A 30 2.98 0.39 -4.33
C LEU A 30 3.43 1.00 -2.99
N LYS A 31 4.58 0.57 -2.47
CA LYS A 31 5.15 1.13 -1.24
C LYS A 31 5.50 2.60 -1.42
N ALA A 32 6.19 2.94 -2.50
CA ALA A 32 6.53 4.32 -2.83
C ALA A 32 5.27 5.18 -3.03
N ALA A 33 4.26 4.66 -3.72
CA ALA A 33 2.99 5.34 -3.94
C ALA A 33 2.23 5.59 -2.63
N CYS A 34 2.33 4.66 -1.67
CA CYS A 34 1.74 4.79 -0.34
C CYS A 34 2.45 5.84 0.54
N GLU A 35 3.74 6.13 0.29
CA GLU A 35 4.50 7.15 1.01
C GLU A 35 4.47 8.53 0.34
N ALA A 36 4.07 8.57 -0.92
CA ALA A 36 4.06 9.77 -1.72
C ALA A 36 2.70 10.50 -1.68
N ASP A 37 2.72 11.77 -2.09
CA ASP A 37 1.53 12.59 -2.26
C ASP A 37 0.54 11.97 -3.28
N PRO A 38 -0.77 12.28 -3.20
CA PRO A 38 -1.79 11.70 -4.09
C PRO A 38 -1.51 11.90 -5.58
N ASP A 39 -0.81 12.98 -5.97
CA ASP A 39 -0.41 13.24 -7.35
C ASP A 39 0.72 12.29 -7.79
N THR A 40 1.78 12.20 -7.00
CA THR A 40 2.93 11.29 -7.21
C THR A 40 2.52 9.82 -7.14
N CYS A 41 1.60 9.49 -6.25
CA CYS A 41 1.03 8.16 -6.08
C CYS A 41 0.42 7.65 -7.39
N LYS A 42 -0.45 8.46 -8.04
CA LYS A 42 -1.02 8.12 -9.34
C LYS A 42 0.08 7.94 -10.40
N LEU A 43 1.04 8.85 -10.44
CA LEU A 43 2.14 8.79 -11.41
C LEU A 43 2.99 7.51 -11.26
N LEU A 44 3.25 7.08 -10.02
CA LEU A 44 3.98 5.84 -9.72
C LEU A 44 3.19 4.60 -10.13
N ILE A 45 1.89 4.57 -9.82
CA ILE A 45 0.97 3.48 -10.21
C ILE A 45 0.90 3.37 -11.74
N GLU A 46 0.69 4.49 -12.43
CA GLU A 46 0.64 4.53 -13.89
C GLU A 46 2.00 4.16 -14.51
N SER A 47 3.11 4.63 -13.93
CA SER A 47 4.47 4.27 -14.41
C SER A 47 4.79 2.78 -14.22
N ALA A 48 4.25 2.16 -13.17
CA ALA A 48 4.44 0.75 -12.88
C ALA A 48 3.43 -0.16 -13.60
N GLY A 49 2.48 0.38 -14.37
CA GLY A 49 1.44 -0.41 -15.04
C GLY A 49 0.42 -1.03 -14.07
N ILE A 50 0.25 -0.43 -12.89
CA ILE A 50 -0.64 -0.95 -11.85
C ILE A 50 -2.06 -0.48 -12.11
N ILE A 51 -3.01 -1.41 -12.13
CA ILE A 51 -4.44 -1.17 -12.29
C ILE A 51 -5.09 -1.19 -10.91
N VAL A 52 -5.49 -0.03 -10.43
CA VAL A 52 -6.22 0.12 -9.15
C VAL A 52 -7.66 -0.34 -9.33
N ALA A 53 -8.04 -1.46 -8.71
CA ALA A 53 -9.40 -1.99 -8.79
C ALA A 53 -10.33 -1.47 -7.70
N ALA A 54 -9.78 -1.11 -6.55
CA ALA A 54 -10.52 -0.47 -5.47
C ALA A 54 -10.09 1.00 -5.35
N PRO A 55 -11.04 1.96 -5.22
CA PRO A 55 -10.70 3.38 -5.11
C PRO A 55 -9.81 3.71 -3.91
N ASP A 56 -9.82 2.85 -2.88
CA ASP A 56 -8.96 2.94 -1.69
C ASP A 56 -7.57 2.31 -1.89
N MET A 57 -7.18 1.89 -3.10
CA MET A 57 -5.95 1.12 -3.39
C MET A 57 -5.79 -0.20 -2.60
N THR A 58 -6.84 -0.65 -1.91
CA THR A 58 -6.82 -1.91 -1.15
C THR A 58 -6.64 -3.14 -2.04
N VAL A 59 -7.03 -3.01 -3.31
CA VAL A 59 -6.87 -4.05 -4.32
C VAL A 59 -6.31 -3.41 -5.58
N CYS A 60 -5.12 -3.87 -5.96
CA CYS A 60 -4.41 -3.45 -7.16
C CYS A 60 -4.09 -4.69 -8.00
N TYR A 61 -4.00 -4.51 -9.32
CA TYR A 61 -3.61 -5.56 -10.25
C TYR A 61 -2.41 -5.08 -11.05
N ASP A 62 -1.51 -5.98 -11.40
CA ASP A 62 -0.46 -5.71 -12.38
C ASP A 62 -0.97 -5.98 -13.81
N GLU A 63 -0.27 -5.49 -14.83
CA GLU A 63 -0.57 -5.78 -16.25
C GLU A 63 -0.63 -7.28 -16.56
N ARG A 64 0.07 -8.11 -15.77
CA ARG A 64 0.06 -9.58 -15.89
C ARG A 64 -1.16 -10.24 -15.25
N GLY A 65 -2.04 -9.46 -14.62
CA GLY A 65 -3.22 -9.93 -13.90
C GLY A 65 -2.94 -10.48 -12.50
N PHE A 66 -1.75 -10.21 -11.95
CA PHE A 66 -1.44 -10.59 -10.56
C PHE A 66 -2.17 -9.65 -9.60
N LYS A 67 -2.84 -10.21 -8.58
CA LYS A 67 -3.61 -9.46 -7.60
C LYS A 67 -2.75 -9.10 -6.39
N TYR A 68 -2.73 -7.82 -6.05
CA TYR A 68 -2.04 -7.25 -4.89
C TYR A 68 -3.10 -6.72 -3.92
N GLU A 69 -3.16 -7.30 -2.73
CA GLU A 69 -4.08 -6.87 -1.68
C GLU A 69 -3.30 -6.14 -0.60
N LEU A 70 -3.56 -4.84 -0.48
CA LEU A 70 -2.96 -4.01 0.54
C LEU A 70 -4.01 -3.75 1.63
N PRO A 71 -3.72 -4.10 2.90
CA PRO A 71 -4.64 -3.81 3.96
C PRO A 71 -4.67 -2.31 4.25
N LYS A 72 -5.86 -1.81 4.62
CA LYS A 72 -6.13 -0.38 4.84
C LYS A 72 -5.17 0.29 5.83
N PHE A 73 -4.63 -0.47 6.80
CA PHE A 73 -3.68 0.05 7.79
C PHE A 73 -2.29 0.38 7.22
N VAL A 74 -1.96 -0.12 6.02
CA VAL A 74 -0.73 0.24 5.30
C VAL A 74 -0.94 1.51 4.50
N LEU A 75 -2.10 1.63 3.83
CA LEU A 75 -2.47 2.71 2.92
C LEU A 75 -2.96 4.00 3.60
N SER A 76 -3.47 3.89 4.82
CA SER A 76 -3.84 5.04 5.63
C SER A 76 -3.60 4.73 7.09
N ASP A 77 -3.18 5.75 7.84
CA ASP A 77 -3.44 5.77 9.26
C ASP A 77 -4.92 5.45 9.46
N PRO A 78 -5.30 4.54 10.37
CA PRO A 78 -6.70 4.34 10.67
C PRO A 78 -7.25 5.70 11.09
N VAL A 79 -8.10 6.27 10.24
CA VAL A 79 -8.89 7.48 10.54
C VAL A 79 -9.80 7.27 11.77
N ASN A 80 -9.80 6.05 12.32
CA ASN A 80 -10.38 5.67 13.59
C ASN A 80 -9.41 5.80 14.78
N LEU A 81 -8.40 6.68 14.71
CA LEU A 81 -7.93 7.39 15.91
C LEU A 81 -9.04 8.38 16.29
N VAL A 82 -10.09 7.87 16.93
CA VAL A 82 -10.87 8.68 17.85
C VAL A 82 -9.85 9.38 18.75
N LYS A 83 -9.76 10.70 18.61
CA LYS A 83 -9.33 11.57 19.69
C LYS A 83 -10.28 11.24 20.85
N ASP A 84 -9.88 10.33 21.72
CA ASP A 84 -10.45 10.28 23.05
C ASP A 84 -9.53 11.15 23.90
N GLU A 85 -10.15 12.15 24.53
CA GLU A 85 -9.57 13.32 25.19
C GLU A 85 -8.48 13.01 26.23
#